data_AF-G2DAL6-F1
#
_entry.id   AF-G2DAL6-F1
#
_cell.length_a   1.000
_cell.length_b   1.000
_cell.length_c   1.000
_cell.angle_alpha   90.00
_cell.angle_beta   90.00
_cell.angle_gamma   90.00
#
_symmetry.space_group_name_H-M   'P 1'
#
loop_
_entity.id
_entity.type
_entity.pdbx_description
1 polymer ?
#
loop_
_entity_poly.entity_id
_entity_poly.type
_entity_poly.pdbx_seq_one_letter_code
_entity_poly.pdbx_strand_id
1 'polypeptide(L)'
;MAPQPELSLGQIQALLDELFEVEFTFRNTTEPANAIKRLVPAEQRFVLDWVGRISSTNIELAYQFCLKAADALRLMDESMIETWVVQAMDSYDRVGLQPALKVIRDIDIFVRQGRERASGALFDEQVGVLLPFVHGLSGRKLKLEQADFAYTDSETIYLPAVMAHLPNPRDNFQLYKATVAHLWAQTRFGTFRVDIAAELERYVAPRHALRCFHALESVRLDACVARELPGLYREMRRLQIELGDTVTGDAWQRLSAPLQAASATVTDSLILLPQALALSPPPSSCFYGELAPGQVAEVMQRRIEREKARFRVALKKIDDELNEGRQERTEAPSPRTFHRLFDEEREPMVPEGFEMELAVDGNRIPLTDELKQTMTSIIQDLGDIPDEYLIPLAPASTTSAPLKSRASIRMSLERCLS
;
A
#
# COMPACT_ATOMS: atom_id res chain seq x y z
N MET A 1 4.25 0.06 52.13
CA MET A 1 2.81 -0.22 52.23
C MET A 1 2.63 -1.69 52.55
N ALA A 2 1.97 -2.04 53.66
CA ALA A 2 1.66 -3.43 53.96
C ALA A 2 0.76 -4.02 52.85
N PRO A 3 0.94 -5.29 52.45
CA PRO A 3 0.03 -5.94 51.51
C PRO A 3 -1.36 -5.97 52.16
N GLN A 4 -2.31 -5.26 51.55
CA GLN A 4 -3.70 -5.29 52.01
C GLN A 4 -4.29 -6.69 51.77
N PRO A 5 -5.12 -7.19 52.71
CA PRO A 5 -5.61 -8.56 52.68
C PRO A 5 -6.52 -8.81 51.46
N GLU A 6 -6.44 -10.02 50.93
CA GLU A 6 -7.28 -10.52 49.84
C GLU A 6 -8.76 -10.51 50.27
N LEU A 7 -9.64 -9.99 49.41
CA LEU A 7 -11.08 -9.98 49.68
C LEU A 7 -11.65 -11.40 49.53
N SER A 8 -12.48 -11.80 50.49
CA SER A 8 -13.27 -13.03 50.40
C SER A 8 -14.43 -12.86 49.41
N LEU A 9 -14.94 -13.96 48.87
CA LEU A 9 -16.09 -13.94 47.96
C LEU A 9 -17.31 -13.24 48.60
N GLY A 10 -17.57 -13.51 49.89
CA GLY A 10 -18.67 -12.88 50.62
C GLY A 10 -18.49 -11.37 50.79
N GLN A 11 -17.25 -10.89 50.98
CA GLN A 11 -16.96 -9.45 51.02
C GLN A 11 -17.17 -8.78 49.66
N ILE A 12 -16.73 -9.41 48.57
CA ILE A 12 -16.93 -8.89 47.22
C ILE A 12 -18.44 -8.82 46.91
N GLN A 13 -19.18 -9.88 47.22
CA GLN A 13 -20.62 -9.91 46.97
C GLN A 13 -21.37 -8.86 47.79
N ALA A 14 -21.06 -8.70 49.08
CA ALA A 14 -21.67 -7.66 49.91
C ALA A 14 -21.39 -6.25 49.39
N LEU A 15 -20.18 -5.97 48.91
CA LEU A 15 -19.84 -4.69 48.28
C LEU A 15 -20.66 -4.47 47.01
N LEU A 16 -20.79 -5.48 46.14
CA LEU A 16 -21.62 -5.35 44.93
C LEU A 16 -23.11 -5.20 45.27
N ASP A 17 -23.60 -5.86 46.31
CA ASP A 17 -24.99 -5.76 46.76
C ASP A 17 -25.33 -4.33 47.20
N GLU A 18 -24.40 -3.70 47.93
CA GLU A 18 -24.48 -2.28 48.32
C GLU A 18 -24.39 -1.36 47.10
N LEU A 19 -23.36 -1.52 46.27
CA LEU A 19 -23.12 -0.65 45.11
C LEU A 19 -24.22 -0.69 44.05
N PHE A 20 -24.91 -1.82 43.91
CA PHE A 20 -26.03 -1.98 42.97
C PHE A 20 -27.40 -1.86 43.62
N GLU A 21 -27.48 -1.54 44.92
CA GLU A 21 -28.74 -1.38 45.63
C GLU A 21 -29.70 -2.55 45.38
N VAL A 22 -29.21 -3.78 45.57
CA VAL A 22 -29.91 -5.01 45.14
C VAL A 22 -31.31 -5.14 45.73
N GLU A 23 -31.55 -4.57 46.91
CA GLU A 23 -32.87 -4.48 47.56
C GLU A 23 -33.92 -3.79 46.67
N PHE A 24 -33.49 -2.87 45.80
CA PHE A 24 -34.35 -2.10 44.90
C PHE A 24 -34.21 -2.52 43.44
N THR A 25 -33.03 -2.96 43.01
CA THR A 25 -32.75 -3.29 41.60
C THR A 25 -32.88 -4.76 41.26
N PHE A 26 -32.91 -5.64 42.27
CA PHE A 26 -32.99 -7.10 42.15
C PHE A 26 -31.88 -7.70 41.26
N ARG A 27 -30.72 -7.04 41.16
CA ARG A 27 -29.59 -7.51 40.34
C ARG A 27 -28.93 -8.74 40.95
N ASN A 28 -28.52 -9.67 40.09
CA ASN A 28 -27.75 -10.82 40.54
C ASN A 28 -26.26 -10.44 40.61
N THR A 29 -25.72 -10.41 41.83
CA THR A 29 -24.32 -10.10 42.13
C THR A 29 -23.45 -11.34 42.29
N THR A 30 -24.04 -12.52 42.37
CA THR A 30 -23.32 -13.78 42.59
C THR A 30 -22.37 -14.08 41.42
N GLU A 31 -22.84 -13.91 40.18
CA GLU A 31 -22.01 -14.13 38.99
C GLU A 31 -20.81 -13.16 38.91
N PRO A 32 -21.00 -11.82 38.94
CA PRO A 32 -19.88 -10.89 38.91
C PRO A 32 -18.96 -11.03 40.13
N ALA A 33 -19.46 -11.33 41.33
CA ALA A 33 -18.62 -11.57 42.51
C ALA A 33 -17.69 -12.77 42.31
N ASN A 34 -18.19 -13.87 41.74
CA ASN A 34 -17.39 -15.04 41.40
C ASN A 34 -16.34 -14.74 40.32
N ALA A 35 -16.68 -13.92 39.32
CA ALA A 35 -15.74 -13.50 38.28
C ALA A 35 -14.61 -12.64 38.87
N ILE A 36 -14.95 -11.63 39.68
CA ILE A 36 -13.98 -10.75 40.34
C ILE A 36 -13.08 -11.54 41.30
N LYS A 37 -13.63 -12.49 42.06
CA LYS A 37 -12.85 -13.30 43.01
C LYS A 37 -11.69 -14.08 42.36
N ARG A 38 -11.79 -14.39 41.06
CA ARG A 38 -10.74 -15.09 40.30
C ARG A 38 -9.59 -14.18 39.85
N LEU A 39 -9.77 -12.86 39.94
CA LEU A 39 -8.75 -11.87 39.58
C LEU A 39 -7.71 -11.73 40.70
N VAL A 40 -6.54 -11.16 40.39
CA VAL A 40 -5.53 -10.89 41.44
C VAL A 40 -5.99 -9.73 42.35
N PRO A 41 -5.48 -9.61 43.59
CA PRO A 41 -5.96 -8.59 44.54
C PRO A 41 -5.85 -7.13 44.06
N ALA A 42 -4.92 -6.83 43.15
CA ALA A 42 -4.83 -5.50 42.53
C ALA A 42 -6.01 -5.24 41.59
N GLU A 43 -6.26 -6.16 40.65
CA GLU A 43 -7.36 -6.10 39.68
C GLU A 43 -8.73 -6.10 40.37
N GLN A 44 -8.91 -6.89 41.44
CA GLN A 44 -10.15 -6.88 42.22
C GLN A 44 -10.50 -5.47 42.71
N ARG A 45 -9.52 -4.76 43.26
CA ARG A 45 -9.69 -3.39 43.77
C ARG A 45 -9.92 -2.40 42.65
N PHE A 46 -9.17 -2.52 41.55
CA PHE A 46 -9.35 -1.68 40.36
C PHE A 46 -10.78 -1.78 39.81
N VAL A 47 -11.30 -3.00 39.66
CA VAL A 47 -12.67 -3.22 39.18
C VAL A 47 -13.69 -2.67 40.17
N LEU A 48 -13.57 -2.98 41.46
CA LEU A 48 -14.52 -2.51 42.47
C LEU A 48 -14.53 -0.98 42.60
N ASP A 49 -13.38 -0.32 42.48
CA ASP A 49 -13.28 1.15 42.49
C ASP A 49 -14.03 1.76 41.29
N TRP A 50 -13.82 1.22 40.08
CA TRP A 50 -14.56 1.65 38.90
C TRP A 50 -16.06 1.35 38.98
N VAL A 51 -16.46 0.18 39.47
CA VAL A 51 -17.88 -0.14 39.68
C VAL A 51 -18.51 0.88 40.62
N GLY A 52 -17.85 1.25 41.72
CA GLY A 52 -18.35 2.25 42.65
C GLY A 52 -18.45 3.66 42.04
N ARG A 53 -17.46 4.07 41.24
CA ARG A 53 -17.51 5.35 40.51
C ARG A 53 -18.67 5.40 39.53
N ILE A 54 -18.86 4.37 38.73
CA ILE A 54 -19.93 4.33 37.72
C ILE A 54 -21.30 4.22 38.40
N SER A 55 -21.43 3.42 39.47
CA SER A 55 -22.73 3.18 40.12
C SER A 55 -23.30 4.44 40.76
N SER A 56 -22.42 5.34 41.24
CA SER A 56 -22.81 6.68 41.72
C SER A 56 -23.51 7.54 40.66
N THR A 57 -23.31 7.23 39.38
CA THR A 57 -23.93 7.94 38.24
C THR A 57 -25.07 7.13 37.63
N ASN A 58 -24.85 5.84 37.36
CA ASN A 58 -25.86 4.95 36.79
C ASN A 58 -25.59 3.47 37.14
N ILE A 59 -26.50 2.86 37.90
CA ILE A 59 -26.39 1.47 38.36
C ILE A 59 -26.38 0.46 37.20
N GLU A 60 -27.19 0.66 36.15
CA GLU A 60 -27.23 -0.27 35.00
C GLU A 60 -25.90 -0.27 34.25
N LEU A 61 -25.33 0.91 33.99
CA LEU A 61 -24.05 1.04 33.31
C LEU A 61 -22.93 0.38 34.14
N ALA A 62 -22.93 0.59 35.46
CA ALA A 62 -21.98 -0.02 36.38
C ALA A 62 -22.09 -1.55 36.41
N TYR A 63 -23.33 -2.06 36.42
CA TYR A 63 -23.59 -3.50 36.40
C TYR A 63 -23.08 -4.14 35.10
N GLN A 64 -23.34 -3.51 33.95
CA GLN A 64 -22.86 -4.02 32.65
C GLN A 64 -21.33 -3.98 32.55
N PHE A 65 -20.68 -2.92 33.06
CA PHE A 65 -19.22 -2.90 33.17
C PHE A 65 -18.71 -4.03 34.06
N CYS A 66 -19.32 -4.25 35.23
CA CYS A 66 -18.92 -5.28 36.17
C CYS A 66 -18.97 -6.69 35.57
N LEU A 67 -19.97 -6.99 34.74
CA LEU A 67 -20.08 -8.26 34.02
C LEU A 67 -18.95 -8.44 32.99
N LYS A 68 -18.44 -7.35 32.40
CA LYS A 68 -17.40 -7.36 31.37
C LYS A 68 -15.98 -7.15 31.89
N ALA A 69 -15.83 -6.71 33.13
CA ALA A 69 -14.55 -6.28 33.70
C ALA A 69 -13.46 -7.37 33.66
N ALA A 70 -13.82 -8.63 33.95
CA ALA A 70 -12.87 -9.74 33.91
C ALA A 70 -12.38 -10.06 32.48
N ASP A 71 -13.24 -9.91 31.48
CA ASP A 71 -12.84 -10.07 30.07
C ASP A 71 -12.04 -8.84 29.59
N ALA A 72 -12.41 -7.64 30.03
CA ALA A 72 -11.69 -6.41 29.72
C ALA A 72 -10.23 -6.47 30.19
N LEU A 73 -9.98 -6.96 31.41
CA LEU A 73 -8.64 -7.15 31.98
C LEU A 73 -7.79 -8.18 31.23
N ARG A 74 -8.41 -9.10 30.48
CA ARG A 74 -7.67 -10.02 29.60
C ARG A 74 -7.30 -9.39 28.26
N LEU A 75 -8.02 -8.37 27.82
CA LEU A 75 -7.91 -7.78 26.49
C LEU A 75 -7.12 -6.47 26.47
N MET A 76 -7.09 -5.74 27.59
CA MET A 76 -6.63 -4.36 27.73
C MET A 76 -5.85 -4.17 29.04
N ASP A 77 -4.93 -3.22 29.07
CA ASP A 77 -4.31 -2.76 30.32
C ASP A 77 -5.23 -1.80 31.10
N GLU A 78 -4.85 -1.49 32.35
CA GLU A 78 -5.64 -0.62 33.23
C GLU A 78 -5.90 0.77 32.62
N SER A 79 -4.95 1.34 31.88
CA SER A 79 -5.10 2.67 31.27
C SER A 79 -6.11 2.69 30.13
N MET A 80 -6.14 1.62 29.35
CA MET A 80 -7.07 1.45 28.24
C MET A 80 -8.48 1.14 28.77
N ILE A 81 -8.60 0.38 29.87
CA ILE A 81 -9.87 0.18 30.56
C ILE A 81 -10.40 1.50 31.13
N GLU A 82 -9.54 2.33 31.74
CA GLU A 82 -9.92 3.66 32.21
C GLU A 82 -10.46 4.52 31.07
N THR A 83 -9.75 4.59 29.94
CA THR A 83 -10.20 5.34 28.76
C THR A 83 -11.54 4.82 28.22
N TRP A 84 -11.73 3.50 28.21
CA TRP A 84 -12.96 2.85 27.79
C TRP A 84 -14.15 3.23 28.66
N VAL A 85 -13.97 3.16 29.98
CA VAL A 85 -15.02 3.49 30.95
C VAL A 85 -15.35 4.98 30.89
N VAL A 86 -14.34 5.84 30.81
CA VAL A 86 -14.54 7.30 30.65
C VAL A 86 -15.32 7.61 29.38
N GLN A 87 -14.99 6.98 28.24
CA GLN A 87 -15.76 7.17 27.00
C GLN A 87 -17.22 6.70 27.14
N ALA A 88 -17.47 5.61 27.86
CA ALA A 88 -18.83 5.14 28.11
C ALA A 88 -19.62 6.12 28.99
N MET A 89 -18.99 6.70 30.02
CA MET A 89 -19.58 7.72 30.89
C MET A 89 -19.85 9.03 30.12
N ASP A 90 -18.90 9.51 29.30
CA ASP A 90 -19.10 10.68 28.45
C ASP A 90 -20.27 10.49 27.46
N SER A 91 -20.40 9.28 26.91
CA SER A 91 -21.52 8.92 26.03
C SER A 91 -22.86 8.94 26.77
N TYR A 92 -22.88 8.48 28.02
CA TYR A 92 -24.06 8.54 28.89
C TYR A 92 -24.47 9.98 29.15
N ASP A 93 -23.53 10.83 29.56
CA ASP A 93 -23.80 12.22 29.92
C ASP A 93 -24.30 13.05 28.73
N ARG A 94 -23.81 12.76 27.52
CA ARG A 94 -24.14 13.54 26.31
C ARG A 94 -25.34 13.02 25.53
N VAL A 95 -25.52 11.69 25.46
CA VAL A 95 -26.45 11.04 24.53
C VAL A 95 -27.42 10.11 25.24
N GLY A 96 -27.07 9.62 26.43
CA GLY A 96 -27.92 8.78 27.28
C GLY A 96 -27.50 7.32 27.34
N LEU A 97 -28.31 6.51 28.02
CA LEU A 97 -27.97 5.15 28.44
C LEU A 97 -27.71 4.16 27.29
N GLN A 98 -28.54 4.14 26.25
CA GLN A 98 -28.42 3.13 25.20
C GLN A 98 -27.10 3.22 24.40
N PRO A 99 -26.64 4.42 23.98
CA PRO A 99 -25.31 4.61 23.40
C PRO A 99 -24.17 4.21 24.35
N ALA A 100 -24.26 4.56 25.64
CA ALA A 100 -23.25 4.19 26.63
C ALA A 100 -23.14 2.67 26.81
N LEU A 101 -24.28 1.99 26.93
CA LEU A 101 -24.33 0.52 27.00
C LEU A 101 -23.77 -0.14 25.75
N LYS A 102 -23.92 0.48 24.57
CA LYS A 102 -23.30 -0.02 23.35
C LYS A 102 -21.77 0.01 23.43
N VAL A 103 -21.17 1.08 23.98
CA VAL A 103 -19.71 1.17 24.21
C VAL A 103 -19.22 0.04 25.13
N ILE A 104 -19.97 -0.28 26.19
CA ILE A 104 -19.62 -1.37 27.11
C ILE A 104 -19.81 -2.76 26.47
N ARG A 105 -20.84 -2.95 25.63
CA ARG A 105 -21.07 -4.24 24.96
C ARG A 105 -20.07 -4.51 23.84
N ASP A 106 -19.74 -3.50 23.06
CA ASP A 106 -18.90 -3.63 21.86
C ASP A 106 -17.40 -3.46 22.19
N ILE A 107 -16.94 -4.13 23.26
CA ILE A 107 -15.55 -4.03 23.76
C ILE A 107 -14.51 -4.36 22.68
N ASP A 108 -14.80 -5.31 21.79
CA ASP A 108 -13.88 -5.70 20.70
C ASP A 108 -13.60 -4.53 19.73
N ILE A 109 -14.59 -3.67 19.50
CA ILE A 109 -14.44 -2.47 18.66
C ILE A 109 -13.53 -1.48 19.37
N PHE A 110 -13.76 -1.27 20.67
CA PHE A 110 -12.93 -0.36 21.47
C PHE A 110 -11.49 -0.88 21.59
N VAL A 111 -11.28 -2.18 21.83
CA VAL A 111 -9.94 -2.79 21.89
C VAL A 111 -9.21 -2.59 20.57
N ARG A 112 -9.90 -2.77 19.43
CA ARG A 112 -9.32 -2.56 18.10
C ARG A 112 -8.92 -1.10 17.91
N GLN A 113 -9.82 -0.16 18.20
CA GLN A 113 -9.56 1.28 18.10
C GLN A 113 -8.50 1.77 19.11
N GLY A 114 -8.46 1.17 20.29
CA GLY A 114 -7.48 1.43 21.34
C GLY A 114 -6.10 0.94 20.95
N ARG A 115 -5.99 -0.26 20.36
CA ARG A 115 -4.74 -0.77 19.77
C ARG A 115 -4.31 0.05 18.56
N GLU A 116 -5.23 0.50 17.72
CA GLU A 116 -4.97 1.46 16.65
C GLU A 116 -4.35 2.76 17.19
N ARG A 117 -4.83 3.26 18.35
CA ARG A 117 -4.33 4.49 18.97
C ARG A 117 -3.04 4.32 19.78
N ALA A 118 -2.89 3.22 20.51
CA ALA A 118 -1.78 2.98 21.43
C ALA A 118 -0.58 2.27 20.77
N SER A 119 -0.87 1.40 19.80
CA SER A 119 0.11 0.55 19.15
C SER A 119 0.19 0.75 17.63
N GLY A 120 -0.68 1.57 17.04
CA GLY A 120 -0.66 1.85 15.61
C GLY A 120 0.53 2.70 15.19
N ALA A 121 1.06 2.45 14.00
CA ALA A 121 1.97 3.36 13.34
C ALA A 121 1.15 4.35 12.49
N LEU A 122 1.37 5.66 12.66
CA LEU A 122 0.68 6.71 11.91
C LEU A 122 1.44 7.05 10.63
N PHE A 123 0.76 7.07 9.48
CA PHE A 123 1.38 7.40 8.19
C PHE A 123 2.18 8.71 8.23
N ASP A 124 1.60 9.78 8.79
CA ASP A 124 2.23 11.11 8.85
C ASP A 124 3.55 11.13 9.64
N GLU A 125 3.70 10.26 10.64
CA GLU A 125 4.94 10.12 11.41
C GLU A 125 5.99 9.29 10.66
N GLN A 126 5.53 8.33 9.85
CA GLN A 126 6.40 7.35 9.21
C GLN A 126 6.79 7.75 7.77
N VAL A 127 6.04 8.63 7.10
CA VAL A 127 6.26 9.02 5.70
C VAL A 127 7.67 9.59 5.46
N GLY A 128 8.22 10.31 6.45
CA GLY A 128 9.57 10.87 6.39
C GLY A 128 10.68 9.81 6.28
N VAL A 129 10.40 8.56 6.70
CA VAL A 129 11.30 7.41 6.56
C VAL A 129 10.90 6.52 5.39
N LEU A 130 9.60 6.33 5.16
CA LEU A 130 9.07 5.49 4.09
C LEU A 130 9.38 6.04 2.70
N LEU A 131 9.34 7.36 2.52
CA LEU A 131 9.59 8.00 1.22
C LEU A 131 11.06 7.84 0.78
N PRO A 132 12.08 8.13 1.62
CA PRO A 132 13.46 7.78 1.30
C PRO A 132 13.68 6.28 1.10
N PHE A 133 12.97 5.44 1.86
CA PHE A 133 13.06 3.99 1.69
C PHE A 133 12.60 3.55 0.30
N VAL A 134 11.42 3.97 -0.18
CA VAL A 134 10.95 3.61 -1.52
C VAL A 134 11.81 4.22 -2.63
N HIS A 135 12.37 5.42 -2.42
CA HIS A 135 13.31 6.02 -3.38
C HIS A 135 14.69 5.36 -3.38
N GLY A 136 15.05 4.65 -2.31
CA GLY A 136 16.23 3.79 -2.25
C GLY A 136 16.05 2.45 -2.95
N LEU A 137 14.82 2.08 -3.32
CA LEU A 137 14.55 0.88 -4.12
C LEU A 137 14.79 1.17 -5.60
N SER A 138 15.24 0.16 -6.35
CA SER A 138 15.52 0.30 -7.78
C SER A 138 14.25 0.59 -8.59
N GLY A 139 14.36 1.45 -9.60
CA GLY A 139 13.27 1.76 -10.52
C GLY A 139 12.88 3.22 -10.52
N ARG A 140 11.65 3.51 -10.98
CA ARG A 140 11.11 4.88 -10.95
C ARG A 140 10.84 5.33 -9.51
N LYS A 141 10.97 6.63 -9.26
CA LYS A 141 10.63 7.22 -7.97
C LYS A 141 9.11 7.24 -7.77
N LEU A 142 8.63 6.44 -6.84
CA LEU A 142 7.21 6.39 -6.46
C LEU A 142 6.88 7.48 -5.43
N LYS A 143 5.65 7.97 -5.46
CA LYS A 143 5.10 8.85 -4.42
C LYS A 143 4.45 8.01 -3.32
N LEU A 144 4.28 8.60 -2.15
CA LEU A 144 3.48 8.03 -1.07
C LEU A 144 2.34 8.98 -0.73
N GLU A 145 1.12 8.47 -0.70
CA GLU A 145 -0.07 9.22 -0.30
C GLU A 145 -0.94 8.38 0.64
N GLN A 146 -1.88 9.03 1.32
CA GLN A 146 -2.80 8.37 2.24
C GLN A 146 -4.09 7.97 1.51
N ALA A 147 -4.63 6.79 1.82
CA ALA A 147 -5.96 6.35 1.43
C ALA A 147 -6.57 5.44 2.52
N ASP A 148 -7.77 4.91 2.28
CA ASP A 148 -8.42 3.98 3.22
C ASP A 148 -7.76 2.59 3.23
N PHE A 149 -7.23 2.17 2.07
CA PHE A 149 -6.60 0.86 1.87
C PHE A 149 -5.25 1.02 1.17
N ALA A 150 -4.38 0.03 1.34
CA ALA A 150 -3.09 0.00 0.67
C ALA A 150 -3.24 -0.46 -0.78
N TYR A 151 -2.79 0.34 -1.76
CA TYR A 151 -2.76 -0.03 -3.17
C TYR A 151 -1.77 0.86 -3.93
N THR A 152 -1.55 0.59 -5.22
CA THR A 152 -0.77 1.49 -6.09
C THR A 152 -1.48 1.73 -7.41
N ASP A 153 -1.35 2.94 -7.93
CA ASP A 153 -1.72 3.29 -9.31
C ASP A 153 -0.51 3.20 -10.27
N SER A 154 0.62 2.67 -9.80
CA SER A 154 1.95 2.57 -10.41
C SER A 154 2.81 3.86 -10.49
N GLU A 155 2.29 5.03 -10.10
CA GLU A 155 3.12 6.23 -9.81
C GLU A 155 3.17 6.55 -8.31
N THR A 156 2.08 6.24 -7.61
CA THR A 156 1.86 6.50 -6.20
C THR A 156 1.51 5.20 -5.49
N ILE A 157 2.12 4.98 -4.33
CA ILE A 157 1.68 3.98 -3.36
C ILE A 157 0.78 4.70 -2.35
N TYR A 158 -0.45 4.24 -2.24
CA TYR A 158 -1.40 4.72 -1.26
C TYR A 158 -1.35 3.80 -0.04
N LEU A 159 -1.33 4.38 1.16
CA LEU A 159 -1.22 3.67 2.43
C LEU A 159 -2.33 4.09 3.39
N PRO A 160 -2.79 3.19 4.28
CA PRO A 160 -3.75 3.56 5.32
C PRO A 160 -3.17 4.61 6.27
N ALA A 161 -4.06 5.44 6.81
CA ALA A 161 -3.73 6.46 7.82
C ALA A 161 -3.00 5.88 9.04
N VAL A 162 -3.43 4.69 9.45
CA VAL A 162 -2.95 3.99 10.64
C VAL A 162 -2.74 2.52 10.28
N MET A 163 -1.56 1.98 10.58
CA MET A 163 -1.25 0.55 10.51
C MET A 163 -1.29 -0.02 11.92
N ALA A 164 -2.19 -0.96 12.20
CA ALA A 164 -2.43 -1.44 13.56
C ALA A 164 -2.82 -2.92 13.64
N HIS A 165 -2.15 -3.76 12.83
CA HIS A 165 -2.43 -5.20 12.81
C HIS A 165 -1.64 -5.99 13.85
N LEU A 166 -0.58 -5.38 14.43
CA LEU A 166 0.28 -6.01 15.43
C LEU A 166 0.27 -5.26 16.77
N PRO A 167 0.63 -5.91 17.88
CA PRO A 167 0.55 -5.30 19.22
C PRO A 167 1.52 -4.14 19.48
N ASN A 168 2.50 -3.92 18.61
CA ASN A 168 3.63 -3.00 18.83
C ASN A 168 3.79 -2.02 17.66
N PRO A 169 3.95 -0.70 17.91
CA PRO A 169 4.19 0.31 16.88
C PRO A 169 5.34 0.00 15.94
N ARG A 170 6.44 -0.59 16.46
CA ARG A 170 7.60 -0.91 15.63
C ARG A 170 7.26 -1.95 14.57
N ASP A 171 6.49 -2.97 14.90
CA ASP A 171 6.13 -4.02 13.95
C ASP A 171 5.06 -3.53 12.96
N ASN A 172 4.17 -2.65 13.41
CA ASN A 172 3.26 -1.93 12.51
C ASN A 172 4.01 -1.00 11.53
N PHE A 173 5.12 -0.37 11.95
CA PHE A 173 6.00 0.34 11.02
C PHE A 173 6.67 -0.61 10.01
N GLN A 174 7.06 -1.82 10.44
CA GLN A 174 7.58 -2.83 9.51
C GLN A 174 6.51 -3.31 8.54
N LEU A 175 5.24 -3.37 8.94
CA LEU A 175 4.12 -3.63 8.02
C LEU A 175 4.00 -2.56 6.95
N TYR A 176 4.20 -1.26 7.27
CA TYR A 176 4.28 -0.23 6.23
C TYR A 176 5.42 -0.49 5.26
N LYS A 177 6.62 -0.83 5.75
CA LYS A 177 7.77 -1.14 4.87
C LYS A 177 7.51 -2.35 3.98
N ALA A 178 6.92 -3.41 4.54
CA ALA A 178 6.52 -4.60 3.79
C ALA A 178 5.48 -4.25 2.72
N THR A 179 4.52 -3.38 3.05
CA THR A 179 3.48 -2.90 2.13
C THR A 179 4.07 -2.11 0.98
N VAL A 180 4.91 -1.12 1.29
CA VAL A 180 5.61 -0.30 0.30
C VAL A 180 6.47 -1.18 -0.61
N ALA A 181 7.17 -2.16 -0.05
CA ALA A 181 8.01 -3.07 -0.83
C ALA A 181 7.19 -3.98 -1.74
N HIS A 182 6.08 -4.53 -1.28
CA HIS A 182 5.26 -5.40 -2.12
C HIS A 182 4.57 -4.62 -3.25
N LEU A 183 4.04 -3.43 -2.97
CA LEU A 183 3.44 -2.56 -3.99
C LEU A 183 4.49 -2.03 -4.97
N TRP A 184 5.70 -1.69 -4.50
CA TRP A 184 6.84 -1.42 -5.37
C TRP A 184 7.15 -2.63 -6.27
N ALA A 185 7.17 -3.84 -5.72
CA ALA A 185 7.47 -5.07 -6.45
C ALA A 185 6.47 -5.32 -7.59
N GLN A 186 5.17 -5.05 -7.39
CA GLN A 186 4.15 -5.13 -8.44
C GLN A 186 4.54 -4.27 -9.67
N THR A 187 5.02 -3.05 -9.42
CA THR A 187 5.48 -2.15 -10.50
C THR A 187 6.83 -2.58 -11.10
N ARG A 188 7.78 -3.00 -10.26
CA ARG A 188 9.16 -3.29 -10.65
C ARG A 188 9.29 -4.59 -11.44
N PHE A 189 8.49 -5.60 -11.10
CA PHE A 189 8.53 -6.93 -11.71
C PHE A 189 7.37 -7.19 -12.67
N GLY A 190 6.76 -6.12 -13.18
CA GLY A 190 5.93 -6.15 -14.38
C GLY A 190 4.56 -6.79 -14.22
N THR A 191 3.96 -6.79 -13.02
CA THR A 191 2.58 -7.29 -12.79
C THR A 191 1.58 -6.59 -13.72
N PHE A 192 1.78 -5.31 -14.00
CA PHE A 192 0.85 -4.49 -14.80
C PHE A 192 1.18 -4.42 -16.30
N ARG A 193 2.12 -5.24 -16.79
CA ARG A 193 2.46 -5.31 -18.24
C ARG A 193 1.40 -6.03 -19.06
N VAL A 194 0.41 -6.62 -18.41
CA VAL A 194 -0.75 -7.28 -19.01
C VAL A 194 -2.00 -6.51 -18.64
N ASP A 195 -3.01 -6.52 -19.53
CA ASP A 195 -4.32 -5.95 -19.22
C ASP A 195 -5.10 -6.89 -18.28
N ILE A 196 -4.79 -6.78 -16.98
CA ILE A 196 -5.40 -7.61 -15.94
C ILE A 196 -6.94 -7.49 -16.00
N ALA A 197 -7.48 -6.30 -16.23
CA ALA A 197 -8.93 -6.13 -16.28
C ALA A 197 -9.55 -6.95 -17.42
N ALA A 198 -9.02 -6.81 -18.64
CA ALA A 198 -9.50 -7.56 -19.80
C ALA A 198 -9.28 -9.08 -19.69
N GLU A 199 -8.20 -9.53 -19.06
CA GLU A 199 -7.96 -10.95 -18.80
C GLU A 199 -8.99 -11.54 -17.82
N LEU A 200 -9.32 -10.80 -16.76
CA LEU A 200 -10.23 -11.28 -15.71
C LEU A 200 -11.71 -11.21 -16.09
N GLU A 201 -12.09 -10.31 -17.00
CA GLU A 201 -13.46 -10.22 -17.55
C GLU A 201 -13.94 -11.50 -18.25
N ARG A 202 -13.01 -12.36 -18.67
CA ARG A 202 -13.31 -13.65 -19.32
C ARG A 202 -13.90 -14.69 -18.36
N TYR A 203 -13.81 -14.46 -17.05
CA TYR A 203 -14.29 -15.41 -16.03
C TYR A 203 -15.66 -15.02 -15.49
N VAL A 204 -16.46 -16.02 -15.12
CA VAL A 204 -17.81 -15.84 -14.55
C VAL A 204 -17.81 -14.99 -13.27
N ALA A 205 -16.73 -15.07 -12.48
CA ALA A 205 -16.57 -14.31 -11.24
C ALA A 205 -15.26 -13.51 -11.24
N PRO A 206 -15.20 -12.34 -11.92
CA PRO A 206 -13.96 -11.57 -12.07
C PRO A 206 -13.31 -11.16 -10.75
N ARG A 207 -14.10 -10.86 -9.71
CA ARG A 207 -13.59 -10.55 -8.36
C ARG A 207 -12.88 -11.73 -7.70
N HIS A 208 -13.38 -12.94 -7.89
CA HIS A 208 -12.72 -14.14 -7.39
C HIS A 208 -11.45 -14.42 -8.19
N ALA A 209 -11.51 -14.27 -9.51
CA ALA A 209 -10.34 -14.39 -10.38
C ALA A 209 -9.24 -13.38 -10.02
N LEU A 210 -9.59 -12.13 -9.71
CA LEU A 210 -8.64 -11.11 -9.22
C LEU A 210 -7.96 -11.56 -7.92
N ARG A 211 -8.71 -12.13 -6.97
CA ARG A 211 -8.14 -12.63 -5.72
C ARG A 211 -7.19 -13.80 -5.94
N CYS A 212 -7.53 -14.75 -6.81
CA CYS A 212 -6.66 -15.87 -7.13
C CYS A 212 -5.42 -15.41 -7.90
N PHE A 213 -5.57 -14.50 -8.85
CA PHE A 213 -4.46 -13.87 -9.57
C PHE A 213 -3.52 -13.14 -8.61
N HIS A 214 -4.07 -12.33 -7.70
CA HIS A 214 -3.28 -11.62 -6.70
C HIS A 214 -2.50 -12.59 -5.82
N ALA A 215 -3.12 -13.68 -5.36
CA ALA A 215 -2.45 -14.69 -4.55
C ALA A 215 -1.30 -15.41 -5.30
N LEU A 216 -1.44 -15.64 -6.61
CA LEU A 216 -0.35 -16.16 -7.46
C LEU A 216 0.77 -15.12 -7.61
N GLU A 217 0.42 -13.87 -7.90
CA GLU A 217 1.37 -12.77 -8.01
C GLU A 217 2.13 -12.55 -6.71
N SER A 218 1.49 -12.66 -5.54
CA SER A 218 2.20 -12.55 -4.26
C SER A 218 3.32 -13.58 -4.13
N VAL A 219 3.12 -14.82 -4.61
CA VAL A 219 4.19 -15.84 -4.61
C VAL A 219 5.34 -15.44 -5.53
N ARG A 220 5.03 -14.96 -6.73
CA ARG A 220 6.04 -14.52 -7.71
C ARG A 220 6.83 -13.33 -7.18
N LEU A 221 6.14 -12.33 -6.64
CA LEU A 221 6.72 -11.10 -6.12
C LEU A 221 7.54 -11.36 -4.85
N ASP A 222 7.07 -12.20 -3.94
CA ASP A 222 7.85 -12.62 -2.77
C ASP A 222 9.16 -13.31 -3.19
N ALA A 223 9.13 -14.16 -4.23
CA ALA A 223 10.34 -14.78 -4.77
C ALA A 223 11.29 -13.75 -5.40
N CYS A 224 10.77 -12.72 -6.09
CA CYS A 224 11.57 -11.60 -6.58
C CYS A 224 12.21 -10.81 -5.43
N VAL A 225 11.44 -10.43 -4.42
CA VAL A 225 11.93 -9.70 -3.25
C VAL A 225 12.93 -10.53 -2.45
N ALA A 226 12.75 -11.85 -2.35
CA ALA A 226 13.70 -12.75 -1.70
C ALA A 226 15.09 -12.74 -2.35
N ARG A 227 15.16 -12.61 -3.68
CA ARG A 227 16.42 -12.54 -4.43
C ARG A 227 17.06 -11.16 -4.34
N GLU A 228 16.27 -10.12 -4.54
CA GLU A 228 16.76 -8.72 -4.64
C GLU A 228 17.04 -8.10 -3.26
N LEU A 229 16.21 -8.42 -2.28
CA LEU A 229 16.21 -7.82 -0.94
C LEU A 229 16.05 -8.89 0.15
N PRO A 230 17.00 -9.84 0.29
CA PRO A 230 16.85 -11.01 1.16
C PRO A 230 16.64 -10.64 2.64
N GLY A 231 17.23 -9.54 3.10
CA GLY A 231 17.02 -9.03 4.46
C GLY A 231 15.58 -8.57 4.70
N LEU A 232 15.00 -7.88 3.73
CA LEU A 232 13.61 -7.42 3.78
C LEU A 232 12.63 -8.59 3.67
N TYR A 233 12.91 -9.56 2.80
CA TYR A 233 12.07 -10.74 2.67
C TYR A 233 12.02 -11.57 3.97
N ARG A 234 13.15 -11.73 4.68
CA ARG A 234 13.15 -12.39 6.01
C ARG A 234 12.22 -11.68 6.99
N GLU A 235 12.22 -10.35 6.97
CA GLU A 235 11.32 -9.54 7.79
C GLU A 235 9.85 -9.74 7.39
N MET A 236 9.54 -9.72 6.08
CA MET A 236 8.19 -10.00 5.57
C MET A 236 7.70 -11.39 6.02
N ARG A 237 8.55 -12.41 5.95
CA ARG A 237 8.23 -13.77 6.45
C ARG A 237 7.97 -13.81 7.95
N ARG A 238 8.74 -13.04 8.74
CA ARG A 238 8.52 -12.90 10.19
C ARG A 238 7.14 -12.29 10.47
N LEU A 239 6.78 -11.22 9.76
CA LEU A 239 5.49 -10.55 9.90
C LEU A 239 4.32 -11.48 9.50
N GLN A 240 4.45 -12.27 8.44
CA GLN A 240 3.43 -13.28 8.06
C GLN A 240 3.19 -14.30 9.17
N ILE A 241 4.25 -14.75 9.85
CA ILE A 241 4.14 -15.68 10.99
C ILE A 241 3.40 -15.00 12.15
N GLU A 242 3.73 -13.76 12.48
CA GLU A 242 3.08 -12.99 13.54
C GLU A 242 1.59 -12.71 13.26
N LEU A 243 1.24 -12.49 11.99
CA LEU A 243 -0.15 -12.29 11.54
C LEU A 243 -0.95 -13.61 11.47
N GLY A 244 -0.27 -14.76 11.45
CA GLY A 244 -0.92 -16.08 11.28
C GLY A 244 -1.23 -16.44 9.82
N ASP A 245 -0.63 -15.75 8.84
CA ASP A 245 -0.90 -15.90 7.40
C ASP A 245 -0.13 -17.06 6.73
N THR A 246 0.40 -18.00 7.51
CA THR A 246 1.33 -19.03 7.02
C THR A 246 0.66 -20.28 6.47
N VAL A 247 -0.67 -20.38 6.60
CA VAL A 247 -1.42 -21.59 6.22
C VAL A 247 -1.69 -21.59 4.72
N THR A 248 -0.86 -22.34 3.99
CA THR A 248 -1.05 -22.63 2.56
C THR A 248 -1.22 -24.12 2.35
N GLY A 249 -2.34 -24.55 1.78
CA GLY A 249 -2.57 -25.98 1.50
C GLY A 249 -1.63 -26.54 0.42
N ASP A 250 -1.26 -27.82 0.53
CA ASP A 250 -0.31 -28.51 -0.35
C ASP A 250 -0.62 -28.37 -1.85
N ALA A 251 -1.92 -28.36 -2.21
CA ALA A 251 -2.35 -28.20 -3.60
C ALA A 251 -1.97 -26.83 -4.17
N TRP A 252 -2.13 -25.76 -3.37
CA TRP A 252 -1.74 -24.41 -3.76
C TRP A 252 -0.23 -24.28 -3.88
N GLN A 253 0.52 -24.82 -2.91
CA GLN A 253 1.99 -24.78 -2.95
C GLN A 253 2.55 -25.46 -4.20
N ARG A 254 2.00 -26.63 -4.58
CA ARG A 254 2.39 -27.31 -5.82
C ARG A 254 2.04 -26.51 -7.07
N LEU A 255 0.85 -25.91 -7.10
CA LEU A 255 0.41 -25.09 -8.23
C LEU A 255 1.32 -23.87 -8.43
N SER A 256 1.64 -23.16 -7.36
CA SER A 256 2.39 -21.89 -7.41
C SER A 256 3.91 -22.06 -7.42
N ALA A 257 4.45 -23.27 -7.24
CA ALA A 257 5.89 -23.53 -7.19
C ALA A 257 6.67 -23.00 -8.42
N PRO A 258 6.17 -23.12 -9.67
CA PRO A 258 6.86 -22.57 -10.84
C PRO A 258 7.08 -21.05 -10.77
N LEU A 259 6.21 -20.31 -10.08
CA LEU A 259 6.30 -18.85 -9.97
C LEU A 259 7.49 -18.37 -9.13
N GLN A 260 8.17 -19.27 -8.42
CA GLN A 260 9.37 -18.94 -7.66
C GLN A 260 10.63 -18.85 -8.55
N ALA A 261 10.57 -19.36 -9.79
CA ALA A 261 11.70 -19.33 -10.72
C ALA A 261 12.12 -17.89 -11.06
N ALA A 262 13.42 -17.67 -11.31
CA ALA A 262 13.94 -16.34 -11.64
C ALA A 262 13.39 -15.78 -12.98
N SER A 263 13.02 -16.68 -13.90
CA SER A 263 12.42 -16.33 -15.19
C SER A 263 10.89 -16.18 -15.15
N ALA A 264 10.24 -16.39 -14.00
CA ALA A 264 8.79 -16.33 -13.91
C ALA A 264 8.26 -14.90 -14.12
N THR A 265 7.25 -14.79 -14.97
CA THR A 265 6.62 -13.54 -15.38
C THR A 265 5.14 -13.51 -14.96
N VAL A 266 4.49 -12.36 -15.12
CA VAL A 266 3.04 -12.25 -14.90
C VAL A 266 2.23 -13.17 -15.82
N THR A 267 2.76 -13.49 -17.01
CA THR A 267 2.14 -14.44 -17.93
C THR A 267 2.05 -15.83 -17.32
N ASP A 268 3.07 -16.27 -16.57
CA ASP A 268 3.04 -17.56 -15.88
C ASP A 268 1.93 -17.58 -14.79
N SER A 269 1.74 -16.47 -14.07
CA SER A 269 0.64 -16.31 -13.12
C SER A 269 -0.73 -16.41 -13.81
N LEU A 270 -0.90 -15.79 -14.99
CA LEU A 270 -2.13 -15.91 -15.78
C LEU A 270 -2.37 -17.33 -16.30
N ILE A 271 -1.32 -18.05 -16.73
CA ILE A 271 -1.41 -19.45 -17.18
C ILE A 271 -1.92 -20.37 -16.07
N LEU A 272 -1.51 -20.11 -14.81
CA LEU A 272 -1.93 -20.90 -13.65
C LEU A 272 -3.31 -20.51 -13.10
N LEU A 273 -3.83 -19.34 -13.47
CA LEU A 273 -5.10 -18.81 -12.95
C LEU A 273 -6.30 -19.76 -13.12
N PRO A 274 -6.54 -20.42 -14.27
CA PRO A 274 -7.65 -21.37 -14.40
C PRO A 274 -7.63 -22.50 -13.37
N GLN A 275 -6.44 -23.00 -13.02
CA GLN A 275 -6.28 -24.06 -12.02
C GLN A 275 -6.43 -23.50 -10.60
N ALA A 276 -5.96 -22.27 -10.36
CA ALA A 276 -6.09 -21.60 -9.07
C ALA A 276 -7.56 -21.29 -8.72
N LEU A 277 -8.41 -21.02 -9.71
CA LEU A 277 -9.85 -20.81 -9.52
C LEU A 277 -10.59 -22.05 -8.97
N ALA A 278 -10.06 -23.26 -9.21
CA ALA A 278 -10.62 -24.49 -8.66
C ALA A 278 -10.18 -24.75 -7.20
N LEU A 279 -9.25 -23.94 -6.68
CA LEU A 279 -8.73 -24.04 -5.33
C LEU A 279 -9.23 -22.87 -4.47
N SER A 280 -9.14 -23.03 -3.15
CA SER A 280 -9.27 -21.89 -2.24
C SER A 280 -7.92 -21.17 -2.15
N PRO A 281 -7.82 -19.89 -2.55
CA PRO A 281 -6.58 -19.14 -2.39
C PRO A 281 -6.28 -18.96 -0.89
N PRO A 282 -5.00 -18.92 -0.49
CA PRO A 282 -4.62 -18.70 0.89
C PRO A 282 -5.10 -17.33 1.39
N PRO A 283 -5.19 -17.14 2.72
CA PRO A 283 -5.38 -15.80 3.29
C PRO A 283 -4.32 -14.84 2.75
N SER A 284 -4.74 -13.64 2.35
CA SER A 284 -3.82 -12.60 1.89
C SER A 284 -3.30 -11.85 3.10
N SER A 285 -1.98 -11.71 3.20
CA SER A 285 -1.40 -10.82 4.21
C SER A 285 -1.84 -9.38 3.99
N CYS A 286 -2.10 -8.67 5.08
CA CYS A 286 -2.59 -7.28 5.04
C CYS A 286 -1.62 -6.35 4.28
N PHE A 287 -0.32 -6.64 4.35
CA PHE A 287 0.71 -5.85 3.69
C PHE A 287 0.86 -6.14 2.19
N TYR A 288 0.13 -7.09 1.59
CA TYR A 288 0.13 -7.20 0.12
C TYR A 288 -0.65 -6.07 -0.56
N GLY A 289 -1.54 -5.40 0.20
CA GLY A 289 -2.44 -4.38 -0.33
C GLY A 289 -3.50 -4.96 -1.27
N GLU A 290 -4.14 -4.08 -2.02
CA GLU A 290 -5.13 -4.41 -3.04
C GLU A 290 -4.58 -4.14 -4.45
N LEU A 291 -4.94 -5.00 -5.40
CA LEU A 291 -4.73 -4.69 -6.82
C LEU A 291 -5.84 -3.76 -7.30
N ALA A 292 -5.45 -2.64 -7.91
CA ALA A 292 -6.36 -1.69 -8.56
C ALA A 292 -6.14 -1.62 -10.09
N PRO A 293 -6.41 -2.69 -10.87
CA PRO A 293 -6.08 -2.75 -12.29
C PRO A 293 -6.56 -1.56 -13.12
N GLY A 294 -7.79 -1.10 -12.89
CA GLY A 294 -8.36 0.02 -13.63
C GLY A 294 -7.62 1.35 -13.41
N GLN A 295 -7.23 1.64 -12.16
CA GLN A 295 -6.48 2.86 -11.84
C GLN A 295 -5.07 2.80 -12.44
N VAL A 296 -4.42 1.64 -12.33
CA VAL A 296 -3.10 1.43 -12.91
C VAL A 296 -3.13 1.59 -14.42
N ALA A 297 -4.12 1.01 -15.10
CA ALA A 297 -4.26 1.12 -16.56
C ALA A 297 -4.41 2.59 -16.99
N GLU A 298 -5.25 3.38 -16.31
CA GLU A 298 -5.47 4.79 -16.63
C GLU A 298 -4.21 5.65 -16.41
N VAL A 299 -3.51 5.43 -15.29
CA VAL A 299 -2.27 6.16 -14.98
C VAL A 299 -1.13 5.75 -15.91
N MET A 300 -0.97 4.44 -16.16
CA MET A 300 0.06 3.90 -17.03
C MET A 300 -0.12 4.36 -18.48
N GLN A 301 -1.35 4.39 -19.02
CA GLN A 301 -1.62 4.88 -20.38
C GLN A 301 -1.14 6.34 -20.56
N ARG A 302 -1.53 7.22 -19.64
CA ARG A 302 -1.10 8.63 -19.66
C ARG A 302 0.41 8.77 -19.53
N ARG A 303 1.02 7.95 -18.68
CA ARG A 303 2.47 7.94 -18.48
C ARG A 303 3.20 7.45 -19.73
N ILE A 304 2.77 6.38 -20.39
CA ILE A 304 3.39 5.86 -21.61
C ILE A 304 3.47 6.96 -22.69
N GLU A 305 2.39 7.69 -22.91
CA GLU A 305 2.34 8.80 -23.88
C GLU A 305 3.30 9.94 -23.49
N ARG A 306 3.30 10.31 -22.20
CA ARG A 306 4.18 11.35 -21.64
C ARG A 306 5.66 10.98 -21.75
N GLU A 307 6.03 9.78 -21.32
CA GLU A 307 7.42 9.30 -21.33
C GLU A 307 7.91 9.09 -22.77
N LYS A 308 7.06 8.61 -23.70
CA LYS A 308 7.37 8.57 -25.14
C LYS A 308 7.74 9.94 -25.68
N ALA A 309 6.92 10.95 -25.38
CA ALA A 309 7.17 12.31 -25.84
C ALA A 309 8.46 12.89 -25.23
N ARG A 310 8.66 12.73 -23.92
CA ARG A 310 9.88 13.16 -23.21
C ARG A 310 11.13 12.51 -23.78
N PHE A 311 11.10 11.20 -23.99
CA PHE A 311 12.21 10.44 -24.54
C PHE A 311 12.60 10.95 -25.93
N ARG A 312 11.62 11.12 -26.85
CA ARG A 312 11.92 11.64 -28.20
C ARG A 312 12.40 13.09 -28.22
N VAL A 313 11.95 13.93 -27.28
CA VAL A 313 12.48 15.30 -27.11
C VAL A 313 13.93 15.25 -26.63
N ALA A 314 14.26 14.37 -25.68
CA ALA A 314 15.63 14.19 -25.21
C ALA A 314 16.56 13.68 -26.33
N LEU A 315 16.11 12.69 -27.11
CA LEU A 315 16.86 12.20 -28.28
C LEU A 315 17.07 13.30 -29.33
N LYS A 316 16.07 14.15 -29.56
CA LYS A 316 16.20 15.28 -30.48
C LYS A 316 17.26 16.29 -30.02
N LYS A 317 17.28 16.65 -28.73
CA LYS A 317 18.32 17.54 -28.20
C LYS A 317 19.72 16.97 -28.43
N ILE A 318 19.89 15.67 -28.18
CA ILE A 318 21.14 14.97 -28.44
C ILE A 318 21.48 14.96 -29.94
N ASP A 319 20.51 14.71 -30.82
CA ASP A 319 20.72 14.74 -32.28
C ASP A 319 21.09 16.15 -32.77
N ASP A 320 20.44 17.20 -32.26
CA ASP A 320 20.73 18.59 -32.58
C ASP A 320 22.16 18.96 -32.13
N GLU A 321 22.55 18.64 -30.88
CA GLU A 321 23.92 18.86 -30.35
C GLU A 321 24.99 18.13 -31.19
N LEU A 322 24.70 16.89 -31.60
CA LEU A 322 25.60 16.11 -32.45
C LEU A 322 25.69 16.64 -33.90
N ASN A 323 24.66 17.34 -34.37
CA ASN A 323 24.61 17.94 -35.71
C ASN A 323 25.20 19.36 -35.74
N GLU A 324 25.11 20.13 -34.66
CA GLU A 324 25.83 21.40 -34.50
C GLU A 324 27.35 21.19 -34.66
N GLY A 325 27.89 20.10 -34.08
CA GLY A 325 29.30 19.71 -34.28
C GLY A 325 29.68 19.31 -35.73
N ARG A 326 28.69 18.99 -36.60
CA ARG A 326 28.91 18.71 -38.03
C ARG A 326 28.76 19.95 -38.91
N GLN A 327 28.09 21.01 -38.49
CA GLN A 327 27.99 22.25 -39.30
C GLN A 327 29.36 22.94 -39.48
N GLU A 328 30.34 22.67 -38.62
CA GLU A 328 31.75 23.05 -38.82
C GLU A 328 32.46 22.19 -39.90
N ARG A 329 31.89 21.04 -40.29
CA ARG A 329 32.42 20.06 -41.26
C ARG A 329 31.38 19.76 -42.34
N THR A 330 31.25 20.64 -43.34
CA THR A 330 30.53 20.52 -44.64
C THR A 330 29.71 19.24 -44.96
N GLU A 331 28.85 18.77 -44.08
CA GLU A 331 27.97 17.62 -44.26
C GLU A 331 26.52 18.03 -44.00
N ALA A 332 25.61 17.57 -44.85
CA ALA A 332 24.18 17.89 -44.72
C ALA A 332 23.58 17.19 -43.48
N PRO A 333 22.74 17.87 -42.70
CA PRO A 333 22.08 17.25 -41.55
C PRO A 333 21.06 16.20 -42.01
N SER A 334 21.15 14.99 -41.46
CA SER A 334 20.17 13.91 -41.61
C SER A 334 19.79 13.37 -40.23
N PRO A 335 18.50 13.10 -39.95
CA PRO A 335 18.07 12.60 -38.65
C PRO A 335 18.70 11.23 -38.40
N ARG A 336 19.32 11.05 -37.22
CA ARG A 336 19.99 9.80 -36.85
C ARG A 336 19.03 8.83 -36.17
N THR A 337 19.26 7.55 -36.37
CA THR A 337 18.56 6.48 -35.65
C THR A 337 19.41 6.08 -34.45
N PHE A 338 18.79 6.04 -33.27
CA PHE A 338 19.45 5.57 -32.06
C PHE A 338 19.33 4.05 -31.98
N HIS A 339 20.38 3.41 -31.47
CA HIS A 339 20.43 1.97 -31.25
C HIS A 339 20.74 1.69 -29.78
N ARG A 340 20.17 0.61 -29.26
CA ARG A 340 20.52 0.08 -27.94
C ARG A 340 21.78 -0.75 -28.07
N LEU A 341 22.71 -0.60 -27.14
CA LEU A 341 23.78 -1.59 -26.96
C LEU A 341 23.31 -2.57 -25.87
N PHE A 342 23.11 -3.82 -26.25
CA PHE A 342 22.93 -4.91 -25.30
C PHE A 342 24.30 -5.53 -25.02
N ASP A 343 24.65 -5.70 -23.75
CA ASP A 343 25.66 -6.68 -23.39
C ASP A 343 24.97 -8.05 -23.38
N GLU A 344 25.30 -8.90 -24.35
CA GLU A 344 24.67 -10.23 -24.54
C GLU A 344 25.08 -11.25 -23.44
N GLU A 345 26.10 -10.94 -22.63
CA GLU A 345 26.58 -11.78 -21.53
C GLU A 345 25.97 -11.37 -20.18
N ARG A 346 24.66 -11.60 -19.99
CA ARG A 346 24.03 -11.38 -18.67
C ARG A 346 24.07 -12.64 -17.80
N GLU A 347 24.85 -12.58 -16.71
CA GLU A 347 24.62 -13.45 -15.56
C GLU A 347 23.33 -13.01 -14.83
N PRO A 348 22.45 -13.94 -14.39
CA PRO A 348 21.14 -13.61 -13.80
C PRO A 348 21.16 -12.86 -12.46
N MET A 349 22.35 -12.48 -11.96
CA MET A 349 22.57 -12.18 -10.54
C MET A 349 23.40 -10.92 -10.29
N VAL A 350 23.46 -9.98 -11.23
CA VAL A 350 24.04 -8.67 -10.96
C VAL A 350 22.97 -7.74 -10.38
N PRO A 351 23.18 -7.12 -9.21
CA PRO A 351 22.30 -6.09 -8.68
C PRO A 351 22.43 -4.83 -9.55
N GLU A 352 21.65 -4.74 -10.64
CA GLU A 352 21.82 -3.67 -11.63
C GLU A 352 21.16 -2.36 -11.19
N GLY A 353 22.02 -1.37 -10.91
CA GLY A 353 21.85 -0.04 -11.46
C GLY A 353 22.27 -0.06 -12.93
N PHE A 354 21.29 -0.14 -13.82
CA PHE A 354 21.38 0.02 -15.28
C PHE A 354 22.65 0.69 -15.83
N GLU A 355 23.55 -0.07 -16.44
CA GLU A 355 24.43 0.41 -17.52
C GLU A 355 23.69 0.24 -18.86
N MET A 356 22.63 1.01 -19.05
CA MET A 356 22.03 1.14 -20.39
C MET A 356 22.89 2.08 -21.20
N GLU A 357 23.24 1.68 -22.41
CA GLU A 357 23.96 2.53 -23.35
C GLU A 357 23.13 2.74 -24.62
N LEU A 358 23.01 4.00 -25.02
CA LEU A 358 22.50 4.36 -26.35
C LEU A 358 23.69 4.64 -27.25
N ALA A 359 23.60 4.16 -28.48
CA ALA A 359 24.56 4.45 -29.53
C ALA A 359 23.90 5.13 -30.72
N VAL A 360 24.66 5.99 -31.39
CA VAL A 360 24.30 6.60 -32.67
C VAL A 360 25.47 6.46 -33.62
N ASP A 361 25.20 5.99 -34.83
CA ASP A 361 26.23 5.68 -35.84
C ASP A 361 27.35 4.76 -35.27
N GLY A 362 26.99 3.85 -34.35
CA GLY A 362 27.93 2.94 -33.67
C GLY A 362 28.71 3.55 -32.50
N ASN A 363 28.51 4.82 -32.16
CA ASN A 363 29.20 5.51 -31.05
C ASN A 363 28.30 5.63 -29.81
N ARG A 364 28.84 5.28 -28.64
CA ARG A 364 28.17 5.42 -27.33
C ARG A 364 27.91 6.89 -26.99
N ILE A 365 26.75 7.17 -26.43
CA ILE A 365 26.34 8.51 -26.00
C ILE A 365 26.24 8.56 -24.47
N PRO A 366 26.80 9.60 -23.81
CA PRO A 366 26.60 9.79 -22.38
C PRO A 366 25.12 10.07 -22.08
N LEU A 367 24.50 9.24 -21.24
CA LEU A 367 23.12 9.43 -20.82
C LEU A 367 23.03 10.43 -19.66
N THR A 368 22.20 11.45 -19.81
CA THR A 368 21.81 12.36 -18.71
C THR A 368 20.93 11.63 -17.69
N ASP A 369 20.89 12.10 -16.45
CA ASP A 369 20.06 11.49 -15.40
C ASP A 369 18.56 11.51 -15.74
N GLU A 370 18.09 12.58 -16.41
CA GLU A 370 16.72 12.70 -16.90
C GLU A 370 16.39 11.63 -17.95
N LEU A 371 17.32 11.37 -18.87
CA LEU A 371 17.18 10.33 -19.89
C LEU A 371 17.19 8.94 -19.26
N LYS A 372 18.09 8.67 -18.31
CA LYS A 372 18.12 7.41 -17.56
C LYS A 372 16.80 7.15 -16.84
N GLN A 373 16.26 8.14 -16.13
CA GLN A 373 14.97 8.02 -15.42
C GLN A 373 13.81 7.75 -16.40
N THR A 374 13.79 8.44 -17.54
CA THR A 374 12.79 8.23 -18.59
C THR A 374 12.86 6.81 -19.15
N MET A 375 14.07 6.32 -19.47
CA MET A 375 14.31 4.94 -19.95
C MET A 375 13.86 3.91 -18.92
N THR A 376 14.24 4.07 -17.64
CA THR A 376 13.82 3.20 -16.55
C THR A 376 12.29 3.15 -16.44
N SER A 377 11.61 4.29 -16.54
CA SER A 377 10.15 4.34 -16.51
C SER A 377 9.51 3.58 -17.68
N ILE A 378 10.02 3.77 -18.90
CA ILE A 378 9.54 3.09 -20.11
C ILE A 378 9.71 1.57 -19.98
N ILE A 379 10.89 1.10 -19.57
CA ILE A 379 11.21 -0.33 -19.43
C ILE A 379 10.34 -0.98 -18.35
N GLN A 380 10.04 -0.28 -17.26
CA GLN A 380 9.15 -0.82 -16.25
C GLN A 380 7.73 -1.05 -16.83
N ASP A 381 7.21 -0.12 -17.62
CA ASP A 381 5.87 -0.22 -18.22
C ASP A 381 5.79 -1.22 -19.38
N LEU A 382 6.80 -1.26 -20.24
CA LEU A 382 6.74 -1.99 -21.52
C LEU A 382 7.62 -3.24 -21.55
N GLY A 383 8.49 -3.43 -20.55
CA GLY A 383 9.50 -4.49 -20.54
C GLY A 383 10.79 -4.10 -21.27
N ASP A 384 10.70 -3.22 -22.26
CA ASP A 384 11.81 -2.76 -23.07
C ASP A 384 11.49 -1.40 -23.72
N ILE A 385 12.46 -0.76 -24.37
CA ILE A 385 12.24 0.46 -25.16
C ILE A 385 11.83 0.07 -26.58
N PRO A 386 10.61 0.42 -27.05
CA PRO A 386 10.18 0.13 -28.41
C PRO A 386 11.07 0.81 -29.46
N ASP A 387 11.32 0.14 -30.58
CA ASP A 387 12.20 0.68 -31.63
C ASP A 387 11.66 1.99 -32.23
N GLU A 388 10.33 2.16 -32.28
CA GLU A 388 9.74 3.42 -32.72
C GLU A 388 10.01 4.59 -31.76
N TYR A 389 10.45 4.34 -30.53
CA TYR A 389 10.83 5.40 -29.59
C TYR A 389 12.24 5.93 -29.86
N LEU A 390 13.09 5.14 -30.54
CA LEU A 390 14.50 5.46 -30.85
C LEU A 390 14.66 6.41 -32.05
N ILE A 391 13.54 6.90 -32.61
CA ILE A 391 13.52 7.87 -33.70
C ILE A 391 13.29 9.27 -33.09
N PRO A 392 14.23 10.22 -33.25
CA PRO A 392 14.04 11.60 -32.82
C PRO A 392 12.80 12.24 -33.44
N LEU A 393 12.24 13.24 -32.75
CA LEU A 393 11.21 14.08 -33.35
C LEU A 393 11.79 14.79 -34.59
N ALA A 394 11.12 14.65 -35.74
CA ALA A 394 11.51 15.34 -36.96
C ALA A 394 11.69 16.85 -36.71
N PRO A 395 12.59 17.54 -37.43
CA PRO A 395 12.65 18.98 -37.39
C PRO A 395 11.27 19.53 -37.75
N ALA A 396 10.74 20.44 -36.92
CA ALA A 396 9.58 21.20 -37.32
C ALA A 396 9.99 21.93 -38.59
N SER A 397 9.41 21.57 -39.74
CA SER A 397 9.58 22.37 -40.93
C SER A 397 9.00 23.74 -40.59
N THR A 398 9.88 24.72 -40.36
CA THR A 398 9.52 26.13 -40.43
C THR A 398 8.91 26.33 -41.80
N THR A 399 7.58 26.24 -41.85
CA THR A 399 6.81 26.69 -43.00
C THR A 399 7.02 28.19 -43.02
N SER A 400 8.04 28.64 -43.74
CA SER A 400 8.18 30.03 -44.11
C SER A 400 6.94 30.36 -44.97
N ALA A 401 5.96 31.01 -44.35
CA ALA A 401 4.94 31.70 -45.11
C ALA A 401 5.69 32.65 -46.07
N PRO A 402 5.43 32.62 -47.38
CA PRO A 402 6.18 33.45 -48.31
C PRO A 402 5.88 34.92 -47.98
N LEU A 403 6.93 35.70 -47.75
CA LEU A 403 6.86 37.15 -47.73
C LEU A 403 6.18 37.59 -49.04
N LYS A 404 4.94 38.05 -48.96
CA LYS A 404 4.35 38.85 -50.04
C LYS A 404 5.14 40.15 -50.11
N SER A 405 6.00 40.26 -51.12
CA SER A 405 6.69 41.50 -51.44
C SER A 405 5.67 42.61 -51.67
N ARG A 406 5.80 43.70 -50.93
CA ARG A 406 5.16 44.98 -51.23
C ARG A 406 5.70 45.50 -52.57
N ALA A 407 4.92 45.35 -53.64
CA ALA A 407 5.00 46.18 -54.83
C ALA A 407 3.63 46.22 -55.52
N SER A 408 3.23 47.42 -55.95
CA SER A 408 1.98 47.77 -56.64
C SER A 408 0.69 47.76 -55.82
N ILE A 409 0.54 48.78 -54.97
CA ILE A 409 -0.78 49.43 -54.78
C ILE A 409 -0.74 50.72 -55.60
N ARG A 410 -1.35 50.72 -56.78
CA ARG A 410 -1.83 51.94 -57.44
C ARG A 410 -3.08 51.61 -58.26
N MET A 411 -4.16 52.30 -57.92
CA MET A 411 -5.39 52.52 -58.68
C MET A 411 -6.28 51.32 -59.02
N SER A 412 -7.43 51.24 -58.33
CA SER A 412 -8.73 51.61 -58.94
C SER A 412 -9.86 51.41 -57.93
N LEU A 413 -10.17 52.48 -57.21
CA LEU A 413 -11.47 52.69 -56.57
C LEU A 413 -12.32 53.39 -57.63
N GLU A 414 -13.20 52.65 -58.32
CA GLU A 414 -14.42 53.16 -58.96
C GLU A 414 -15.15 52.01 -59.66
N ARG A 415 -16.28 51.61 -59.09
CA ARG A 415 -17.51 51.09 -59.72
C ARG A 415 -18.20 50.09 -58.80
N CYS A 416 -19.11 50.61 -57.96
CA CYS A 416 -20.36 49.96 -57.58
C CYS A 416 -21.19 50.99 -56.80
N LEU A 417 -21.77 51.95 -57.52
CA LEU A 417 -22.97 52.71 -57.15
C LEU A 417 -23.54 53.32 -58.44
N SER A 418 -24.39 52.56 -59.12
CA SER A 418 -25.51 53.00 -59.96
C SER A 418 -26.36 51.77 -60.27
#